data_AF-A0AAV5RR31-F1
#
_entry.id   AF-A0AAV5RR31-F1
#
_cell.length_a   1.000
_cell.length_b   1.000
_cell.length_c   1.000
_cell.angle_alpha   90.00
_cell.angle_beta   90.00
_cell.angle_gamma   90.00
#
_symmetry.space_group_name_H-M   'P 1'
#
loop_
_entity.id
_entity.type
_entity.pdbx_description
1 polymer ?
#
loop_
_entity_poly.entity_id
_entity_poly.type
_entity_poly.pdbx_seq_one_letter_code
_entity_poly.pdbx_strand_id
1 'polypeptide(L)'
;MELYGYLILIVIVVGFLALLPLVSGVGTFNMNKGANVQGKKKEGMVDFKLAAEKEGRTGTASSSSRAGKFSVDSKTGLKRRVIGKYSADPSTYDFDIDDLINEDAVQEREEQEKRYADMAGKTEEVLDELV
;
A
#
# COMPACT_ATOMS: atom_id res chain seq x y z
N MET A 1 6.55 26.20 -49.37
CA MET A 1 6.84 26.57 -47.96
C MET A 1 6.02 25.74 -46.97
N GLU A 2 4.73 25.52 -47.21
CA GLU A 2 3.87 24.76 -46.27
C GLU A 2 4.21 23.26 -46.20
N LEU A 3 4.41 22.60 -47.34
CA LEU A 3 4.78 21.18 -47.39
C LEU A 3 6.09 20.88 -46.64
N TYR A 4 7.06 21.78 -46.73
CA TYR A 4 8.35 21.65 -46.04
C TYR A 4 8.19 21.82 -44.52
N GLY A 5 7.28 22.70 -44.08
CA GLY A 5 6.91 22.83 -42.67
C GLY A 5 6.28 21.56 -42.11
N TYR A 6 5.35 20.94 -42.85
CA TYR A 6 4.76 19.65 -42.46
C TYR A 6 5.81 18.54 -42.40
N LEU A 7 6.76 18.51 -43.33
CA LEU A 7 7.84 17.52 -43.35
C LEU A 7 8.74 17.65 -42.12
N ILE A 8 9.11 18.88 -41.74
CA ILE A 8 9.88 19.15 -40.51
C ILE A 8 9.08 18.75 -39.27
N LEU A 9 7.79 19.08 -39.21
CA LEU A 9 6.94 18.74 -38.07
C LEU A 9 6.82 17.22 -37.88
N ILE A 10 6.69 16.46 -38.98
CA ILE A 10 6.66 14.99 -38.93
C ILE A 10 7.99 14.44 -38.39
N VAL A 11 9.14 14.97 -38.82
CA VAL A 11 10.45 14.54 -38.31
C VAL A 11 10.57 14.80 -36.80
N ILE A 12 10.08 15.95 -36.33
CA ILE A 12 10.08 16.28 -34.90
C ILE A 12 9.19 15.30 -34.13
N VAL A 13 7.95 15.07 -34.59
CA VAL A 13 6.99 14.17 -33.92
C VAL A 13 7.54 12.73 -33.85
N VAL A 14 8.10 12.22 -34.94
CA VAL A 14 8.72 10.88 -34.98
C VAL A 14 9.94 10.81 -34.06
N GLY A 15 10.76 11.87 -34.03
CA GLY A 15 11.89 11.99 -33.11
C GLY A 15 11.46 11.90 -31.64
N PHE A 16 10.40 12.62 -31.25
CA PHE A 16 9.85 12.54 -29.90
C PHE A 16 9.27 11.16 -29.59
N LEU A 17 8.55 10.53 -30.51
CA LEU A 17 8.03 9.17 -30.31
C LEU A 17 9.13 8.13 -30.10
N ALA A 18 10.30 8.30 -30.73
CA ALA A 18 11.44 7.41 -30.55
C ALA A 18 12.24 7.72 -29.26
N LEU A 19 12.37 9.00 -28.91
CA LEU A 19 13.15 9.43 -27.75
C LEU A 19 12.39 9.29 -26.42
N LEU A 20 11.06 9.47 -26.42
CA LEU A 20 10.25 9.38 -25.20
C LEU A 20 10.36 8.03 -24.50
N PRO A 21 10.28 6.87 -25.17
CA PRO A 21 10.48 5.58 -24.51
C PRO A 21 11.88 5.43 -23.89
N LEU A 22 12.91 5.99 -24.54
CA LEU A 22 14.31 5.92 -24.10
C LEU A 22 14.55 6.78 -22.84
N VAL A 23 14.02 8.02 -22.82
CA VAL A 23 14.13 8.91 -21.64
C VAL A 23 13.19 8.48 -20.52
N SER A 24 12.01 7.97 -20.86
CA SER A 24 11.00 7.56 -19.88
C SER A 24 11.38 6.27 -19.13
N GLY A 25 12.45 5.57 -19.53
CA GLY A 25 12.89 4.33 -18.88
C GLY A 25 11.88 3.18 -19.01
N VAL A 26 10.92 3.29 -19.93
CA VAL A 26 9.91 2.26 -20.19
C VAL A 26 10.57 1.17 -21.02
N GLY A 27 11.29 0.27 -20.35
CA GLY A 27 12.03 -0.82 -21.00
C GLY A 27 13.42 -1.10 -20.43
N THR A 28 13.82 -0.44 -19.33
CA THR A 28 15.09 -0.74 -18.64
C THR A 28 15.00 -2.09 -17.92
N PHE A 29 15.14 -3.18 -18.66
CA PHE A 29 15.46 -4.46 -18.07
C PHE A 29 16.90 -4.38 -17.55
N ASN A 30 17.04 -4.22 -16.23
CA ASN A 30 18.30 -4.44 -15.53
C ASN A 30 18.69 -5.92 -15.69
N MET A 31 19.28 -6.28 -16.83
CA MET A 31 20.04 -7.52 -16.97
C MET A 31 21.30 -7.36 -16.14
N ASN A 32 21.15 -7.71 -14.87
CA ASN A 32 22.25 -7.82 -13.93
C ASN A 32 23.19 -8.91 -14.46
N LYS A 33 24.26 -8.52 -15.17
CA LYS A 33 25.35 -9.42 -15.57
C LYS A 33 26.12 -9.81 -14.30
N GLY A 34 25.66 -10.86 -13.65
CA GLY A 34 26.26 -11.36 -12.43
C GLY A 34 25.80 -12.77 -12.10
N ALA A 35 26.21 -13.75 -12.91
CA ALA A 35 26.37 -15.14 -12.45
C ALA A 35 27.21 -15.91 -13.47
N ASN A 36 28.53 -15.74 -13.38
CA ASN A 36 29.46 -16.71 -13.92
C ASN A 36 29.34 -17.98 -13.06
N VAL A 37 28.60 -18.99 -13.52
CA VAL A 37 28.61 -20.33 -12.91
C VAL A 37 28.80 -21.35 -14.02
N GLN A 38 30.07 -21.59 -14.32
CA GLN A 38 30.56 -22.84 -14.87
C GLN A 38 30.17 -23.98 -13.90
N GLY A 39 29.33 -24.93 -14.31
CA GLY A 39 28.94 -26.02 -13.41
C GLY A 39 27.96 -27.02 -14.02
N LYS A 40 28.53 -28.07 -14.63
CA LYS A 40 27.98 -29.35 -15.08
C LYS A 40 26.55 -29.75 -14.62
N LYS A 41 25.79 -30.29 -15.59
CA LYS A 41 24.62 -31.18 -15.44
C LYS A 41 24.76 -32.17 -14.28
N LYS A 42 23.67 -32.37 -13.51
CA LYS A 42 23.17 -33.70 -13.10
C LYS A 42 21.68 -33.63 -12.76
N GLU A 43 20.97 -34.60 -13.32
CA GLU A 43 19.61 -35.02 -13.01
C GLU A 43 19.47 -35.34 -11.52
N GLY A 44 18.26 -35.20 -10.97
CA GLY A 44 17.95 -35.68 -9.62
C GLY A 44 17.11 -34.71 -8.80
N MET A 45 15.79 -34.85 -8.95
CA MET A 45 14.77 -34.69 -7.91
C MET A 45 15.26 -34.14 -6.56
N VAL A 46 14.81 -32.93 -6.20
CA VAL A 46 14.90 -32.43 -4.82
C VAL A 46 13.51 -32.51 -4.20
N ASP A 47 13.26 -33.60 -3.46
CA ASP A 47 12.10 -33.75 -2.60
C ASP A 47 12.18 -32.72 -1.47
N PHE A 48 11.29 -31.73 -1.49
CA PHE A 48 11.12 -30.79 -0.38
C PHE A 48 10.21 -31.42 0.69
N LYS A 49 10.81 -32.17 1.63
CA LYS A 49 10.17 -32.41 2.93
C LYS A 49 10.25 -31.12 3.76
N LEU A 50 9.19 -30.32 3.72
CA LEU A 50 8.98 -29.29 4.74
C LEU A 50 8.63 -29.99 6.07
N ALA A 51 9.53 -29.91 7.04
CA ALA A 51 9.18 -30.15 8.43
C ALA A 51 8.17 -29.07 8.85
N ALA A 52 6.91 -29.49 8.94
CA ALA A 52 5.86 -28.71 9.55
C ALA A 52 6.14 -28.60 11.05
N GLU A 53 6.78 -27.51 11.47
CA GLU A 53 6.64 -27.06 12.85
C GLU A 53 6.36 -25.56 12.91
N LYS A 54 5.14 -25.30 13.39
CA LYS A 54 4.64 -24.08 14.06
C LYS A 54 4.55 -22.81 13.22
N GLU A 55 3.29 -22.52 12.89
CA GLU A 55 2.61 -21.24 13.02
C GLU A 55 3.33 -19.97 12.51
N GLY A 56 2.73 -19.37 11.47
CA GLY A 56 2.61 -17.91 11.41
C GLY A 56 3.85 -17.13 10.97
N ARG A 57 4.54 -17.51 9.90
CA ARG A 57 5.53 -16.62 9.25
C ARG A 57 4.95 -15.95 8.01
N THR A 58 4.39 -14.76 8.24
CA THR A 58 4.19 -13.73 7.21
C THR A 58 5.55 -13.35 6.63
N GLY A 59 5.79 -13.65 5.35
CA GLY A 59 7.00 -13.28 4.65
C GLY A 59 7.13 -11.76 4.52
N THR A 60 8.15 -11.19 5.15
CA THR A 60 8.49 -9.76 5.09
C THR A 60 9.26 -9.48 3.79
N ALA A 61 8.56 -9.05 2.74
CA ALA A 61 9.19 -8.49 1.55
C ALA A 61 9.36 -6.97 1.75
N SER A 62 10.60 -6.52 1.83
CA SER A 62 11.00 -5.13 2.06
C SER A 62 10.98 -4.32 0.75
N SER A 63 9.83 -3.70 0.44
CA SER A 63 9.80 -2.53 -0.43
C SER A 63 8.55 -1.67 -0.15
N SER A 64 8.79 -0.42 0.24
CA SER A 64 7.86 0.73 0.28
C SER A 64 6.60 0.64 1.17
N SER A 65 6.63 1.45 2.25
CA SER A 65 5.55 2.15 3.01
C SER A 65 4.24 1.46 3.43
N ARG A 66 3.94 0.22 3.02
CA ARG A 66 2.83 -0.59 3.58
C ARG A 66 3.26 -2.06 3.67
N ALA A 67 4.39 -2.30 4.33
CA ALA A 67 4.86 -3.64 4.64
C ALA A 67 3.89 -4.31 5.61
N GLY A 68 3.10 -5.28 5.14
CA GLY A 68 2.31 -6.14 6.02
C GLY A 68 0.92 -6.53 5.55
N LYS A 69 0.40 -6.00 4.45
CA LYS A 69 -1.00 -6.28 4.06
C LYS A 69 -1.18 -7.16 2.83
N PHE A 70 -0.13 -7.54 2.10
CA PHE A 70 -0.35 -8.28 0.86
C PHE A 70 -0.23 -9.79 1.07
N SER A 71 -1.32 -10.52 0.80
CA SER A 71 -1.25 -11.98 0.69
C SER A 71 -0.81 -12.36 -0.73
N VAL A 72 0.18 -13.25 -0.80
CA VAL A 72 0.70 -13.82 -2.06
C VAL A 72 -0.12 -15.08 -2.36
N ASP A 73 -0.58 -15.23 -3.60
CA ASP A 73 -1.27 -16.45 -4.03
C ASP A 73 -0.25 -17.59 -4.15
N SER A 74 -0.48 -18.71 -3.45
CA SER A 74 0.43 -19.85 -3.41
C SER A 74 0.53 -20.58 -4.75
N LYS A 75 -0.45 -20.43 -5.65
CA LYS A 75 -0.43 -21.06 -6.97
C LYS A 75 0.33 -20.24 -8.01
N THR A 76 0.26 -18.91 -7.92
CA THR A 76 0.81 -18.02 -8.95
C THR A 76 2.00 -17.20 -8.48
N GLY A 77 2.25 -17.09 -7.17
CA GLY A 77 3.29 -16.25 -6.60
C GLY A 77 3.05 -14.75 -6.78
N LEU A 78 1.90 -14.36 -7.35
CA LEU A 78 1.54 -12.98 -7.63
C LEU A 78 0.79 -12.36 -6.46
N LYS A 79 0.93 -11.04 -6.34
CA LYS A 79 0.20 -10.21 -5.38
C LYS A 79 -1.30 -10.29 -5.66
N ARG A 80 -2.09 -10.72 -4.67
CA ARG A 80 -3.56 -10.70 -4.81
C ARG A 80 -4.05 -9.26 -4.95
N ARG A 81 -4.90 -9.01 -5.96
CA ARG A 81 -5.55 -7.70 -6.20
C ARG A 81 -6.55 -7.35 -5.11
N VAL A 82 -7.20 -8.37 -4.52
CA VAL A 82 -8.14 -8.23 -3.41
C VAL A 82 -7.44 -8.67 -2.13
N ILE A 83 -7.16 -7.68 -1.29
CA ILE A 83 -6.35 -7.81 -0.07
C ILE A 83 -7.23 -7.79 1.19
N GLY A 84 -8.48 -7.37 1.06
CA GLY A 84 -9.45 -7.39 2.15
C GLY A 84 -9.79 -8.83 2.54
N LYS A 85 -9.69 -9.13 3.83
CA LYS A 85 -10.40 -10.25 4.42
C LYS A 85 -11.84 -9.77 4.61
N TYR A 86 -12.76 -10.26 3.81
CA TYR A 86 -14.18 -10.03 4.02
C TYR A 86 -14.69 -11.03 5.05
N SER A 87 -15.57 -10.59 5.93
CA SER A 87 -16.35 -11.54 6.72
C SER A 87 -17.24 -12.32 5.76
N ALA A 88 -17.27 -13.65 5.91
CA ALA A 88 -18.23 -14.48 5.20
C ALA A 88 -19.65 -14.32 5.76
N ASP A 89 -19.76 -13.76 6.97
CA ASP A 89 -21.01 -13.52 7.66
C ASP A 89 -21.57 -12.15 7.28
N PRO A 90 -22.75 -12.09 6.63
CA PRO A 90 -23.39 -10.84 6.26
C PRO A 90 -23.80 -10.00 7.48
N SER A 91 -24.01 -10.61 8.64
CA SER A 91 -24.41 -9.90 9.87
C SER A 91 -23.30 -9.03 10.46
N THR A 92 -22.03 -9.26 10.08
CA THR A 92 -20.90 -8.42 10.52
C THR A 92 -21.02 -6.97 10.03
N TYR A 93 -21.86 -6.71 9.03
CA TYR A 93 -22.12 -5.38 8.50
C TYR A 93 -23.52 -4.85 8.85
N ASP A 94 -24.28 -5.62 9.64
CA ASP A 94 -25.60 -5.24 10.12
C ASP A 94 -25.42 -4.60 11.50
N PHE A 95 -25.22 -3.28 11.50
CA PHE A 95 -25.05 -2.52 12.73
C PHE A 95 -26.41 -2.12 13.26
N ASP A 96 -26.66 -2.42 14.54
CA ASP A 96 -27.87 -1.98 15.23
C ASP A 96 -27.85 -0.45 15.35
N ILE A 97 -28.89 0.19 14.83
CA ILE A 97 -29.01 1.66 14.82
C ILE A 97 -29.02 2.21 16.25
N ASP A 98 -29.64 1.48 17.18
CA ASP A 98 -29.70 1.86 18.60
C ASP A 98 -28.30 1.85 19.24
N ASP A 99 -27.45 0.89 18.88
CA ASP A 99 -26.06 0.82 19.36
C ASP A 99 -25.23 2.00 18.83
N LEU A 100 -25.41 2.35 17.55
CA LEU A 100 -24.74 3.52 16.95
C LEU A 100 -25.19 4.83 17.62
N ILE A 101 -26.48 5.00 17.86
CA ILE A 101 -27.02 6.19 18.54
C ILE A 101 -26.47 6.30 19.96
N ASN A 102 -26.35 5.19 20.68
CA ASN A 102 -25.82 5.17 22.03
C ASN A 102 -24.31 5.48 22.06
N GLU A 103 -23.54 4.96 21.11
CA GLU A 103 -22.12 5.29 20.97
C GLU A 103 -21.93 6.79 20.72
N ASP A 104 -22.68 7.37 19.79
CA ASP A 104 -22.66 8.81 19.48
C ASP A 104 -23.02 9.65 20.72
N ALA A 105 -24.07 9.28 21.45
CA ALA A 105 -24.53 10.02 22.62
C ALA A 105 -23.51 10.00 23.77
N VAL A 106 -22.75 8.91 23.92
CA VAL A 106 -21.66 8.81 24.91
C VAL A 106 -20.49 9.68 24.49
N GLN A 107 -20.09 9.58 23.21
CA GLN A 107 -18.98 10.38 22.67
C GLN A 107 -19.25 11.88 22.82
N GLU A 108 -20.47 12.34 22.50
CA GLU A 108 -20.84 13.74 22.60
C GLU A 108 -20.76 14.26 24.05
N ARG A 109 -21.21 13.46 25.03
CA ARG A 109 -21.12 13.84 26.45
C ARG A 109 -19.67 13.99 26.91
N GLU A 110 -18.81 13.05 26.56
CA GLU A 110 -17.39 13.12 26.91
C GLU A 110 -16.71 14.34 26.29
N GLU A 111 -17.06 14.70 25.06
CA GLU A 111 -16.54 15.90 24.42
C GLU A 111 -17.04 17.19 25.09
N GLN A 112 -18.32 17.22 25.47
CA GLN A 112 -18.88 18.35 26.21
C GLN A 112 -18.20 18.51 27.57
N GLU A 113 -17.99 17.44 28.32
CA GLU A 113 -17.29 17.45 29.61
C GLU A 113 -15.84 17.94 29.46
N LYS A 114 -15.11 17.49 28.43
CA LYS A 114 -13.77 17.99 28.13
C LYS A 114 -13.79 19.49 27.84
N ARG A 115 -14.74 19.98 27.04
CA ARG A 115 -14.89 21.42 26.77
C ARG A 115 -15.17 22.22 28.04
N TYR A 116 -16.01 21.71 28.93
CA TYR A 116 -16.28 22.38 30.21
C TYR A 116 -15.04 22.40 31.11
N ALA A 117 -14.29 21.30 31.19
CA ALA A 117 -13.03 21.23 31.93
C ALA A 117 -11.99 22.23 31.40
N ASP A 118 -11.85 22.34 30.07
CA ASP A 118 -10.94 23.28 29.42
C ASP A 118 -11.32 24.75 29.68
N MET A 119 -12.62 25.05 29.80
CA MET A 119 -13.10 26.39 30.15
C MET A 119 -12.91 26.71 31.63
N ALA A 120 -13.15 25.74 32.52
CA ALA A 120 -12.94 25.90 33.96
C ALA A 120 -11.46 26.16 34.30
N GLY A 121 -10.53 25.40 33.69
CA GLY A 121 -9.09 25.63 33.90
C GLY A 121 -8.62 27.02 33.44
N LYS A 122 -9.14 27.52 32.31
CA LYS A 122 -8.82 28.87 31.83
C LYS A 122 -9.37 29.98 32.73
N THR A 123 -10.53 29.77 33.37
CA THR A 123 -11.05 30.76 34.31
C THR A 123 -10.23 30.86 35.59
N GLU A 124 -9.63 29.76 36.04
CA GLU A 124 -8.74 29.76 37.20
C GLU A 124 -7.39 30.42 36.88
N GLU A 125 -6.79 30.14 35.72
CA GLU A 125 -5.54 30.79 35.28
C GLU A 125 -5.68 32.31 35.17
N VAL A 126 -6.80 32.81 34.65
CA VAL A 126 -7.06 34.25 34.55
C VAL A 126 -7.30 34.89 35.91
N LEU A 127 -7.86 34.16 36.88
CA LEU A 127 -8.06 34.62 38.25
C LEU A 127 -6.74 34.72 39.02
N ASP A 128 -5.86 33.73 38.85
CA ASP A 128 -4.52 33.73 39.46
C ASP A 128 -3.59 34.80 38.84
N GLU A 129 -3.77 35.18 37.57
CA GLU A 129 -3.01 36.27 36.94
C GLU A 129 -3.45 37.67 37.43
N LEU A 130 -4.64 37.79 38.02
CA LEU A 130 -5.26 39.06 38.46
C LEU A 130 -5.04 39.38 39.95
N VAL A 131 -4.53 38.43 40.75
CA VAL A 131 -4.26 38.55 42.20
C VAL A 131 -2.78 38.81 42.45
#